data_AF-A0AA50YZ97-F1
#
_entry.id   AF-A0AA50YZ97-F1
#
_cell.length_a   1.000
_cell.length_b   1.000
_cell.length_c   1.000
_cell.angle_alpha   90.00
_cell.angle_beta   90.00
_cell.angle_gamma   90.00
#
_symmetry.space_group_name_H-M   'P 1'
#
loop_
_entity.id
_entity.type
_entity.pdbx_description
1 polymer ?
#
loop_
_entity_poly.entity_id
_entity_poly.type
_entity_poly.pdbx_seq_one_letter_code
_entity_poly.pdbx_strand_id
1 'polypeptide(L)'
;CECEGYVQSIAWHDRFVAWASEVGVRFYDVVARCSLGLIQWERNPNRSIEKFRCNLIWSAPKTLMIGWVDTIRICVIRKRNQIELQTRDVTEYLVDPVYTF
;
A
#
# COMPACT_ATOMS: atom_id res chain seq x y z
N CYS A 1 -16.90 -11.84 0.04
CA CYS A 1 -15.74 -11.53 0.88
C CYS A 1 -14.60 -12.36 0.32
N GLU A 2 -13.82 -11.79 -0.62
CA GLU A 2 -12.64 -12.48 -1.12
C GLU A 2 -11.53 -12.26 -0.11
N CYS A 3 -10.97 -13.34 0.42
CA CYS A 3 -9.88 -13.27 1.36
C CYS A 3 -8.61 -12.86 0.61
N GLU A 4 -7.91 -11.82 1.07
CA GLU A 4 -6.64 -11.35 0.48
C GLU A 4 -5.43 -12.25 0.81
N GLY A 5 -5.68 -13.38 1.47
CA GLY A 5 -4.65 -14.23 2.06
C GLY A 5 -4.23 -13.75 3.46
N TYR A 6 -3.15 -14.32 3.96
CA TYR A 6 -2.58 -13.97 5.26
C TYR A 6 -1.72 -12.70 5.19
N VAL A 7 -1.56 -12.02 6.34
CA VAL A 7 -0.66 -10.88 6.47
C VAL A 7 0.78 -11.38 6.50
N GLN A 8 1.55 -11.05 5.47
CA GLN A 8 2.95 -11.49 5.31
C GLN A 8 3.95 -10.58 6.03
N SER A 9 3.65 -9.28 6.03
CA SER A 9 4.47 -8.21 6.59
C SER A 9 3.59 -7.02 6.92
N ILE A 10 3.97 -6.24 7.93
CA ILE A 10 3.24 -5.06 8.38
C ILE A 10 4.23 -3.98 8.81
N ALA A 11 3.91 -2.73 8.48
CA ALA A 11 4.64 -1.56 8.94
C ALA A 11 3.64 -0.49 9.37
N TRP A 12 3.96 0.19 10.47
CA TRP A 12 3.12 1.22 11.06
C TRP A 12 3.95 2.49 11.26
N HIS A 13 3.38 3.64 10.92
CA HIS A 13 3.93 4.94 11.31
C HIS A 13 2.80 5.93 11.62
N ASP A 14 2.77 6.43 12.85
CA ASP A 14 1.75 7.38 13.33
C ASP A 14 0.31 6.92 13.05
N ARG A 15 -0.41 7.56 12.12
CA ARG A 15 -1.80 7.18 11.76
C ARG A 15 -1.91 6.18 10.62
N PHE A 16 -0.81 5.85 9.95
CA PHE A 16 -0.84 5.04 8.73
C PHE A 16 -0.28 3.64 8.98
N VAL A 17 -1.01 2.65 8.48
CA VAL A 17 -0.64 1.25 8.53
C VAL A 17 -0.61 0.72 7.12
N ALA A 18 0.43 -0.03 6.81
CA ALA A 18 0.52 -0.77 5.57
C ALA A 18 0.82 -2.24 5.87
N TRP A 19 0.18 -3.14 5.13
CA TRP A 19 0.49 -4.57 5.24
C TRP A 19 0.48 -5.23 3.87
N ALA A 20 1.38 -6.20 3.72
CA ALA A 20 1.48 -7.05 2.55
C ALA A 20 0.61 -8.30 2.73
N SER A 21 -0.13 -8.65 1.70
CA SER A 21 -0.93 -9.88 1.58
C SER A 21 -0.58 -10.61 0.27
N GLU A 22 -1.32 -11.67 -0.07
CA GLU A 22 -1.14 -12.39 -1.34
C GLU A 22 -1.62 -11.59 -2.57
N VAL A 23 -2.33 -10.48 -2.35
CA VAL A 23 -2.88 -9.64 -3.42
C VAL A 23 -2.05 -8.38 -3.64
N GLY A 24 -1.50 -7.79 -2.57
CA GLY A 24 -0.82 -6.50 -2.67
C GLY A 24 -0.35 -5.95 -1.32
N VAL A 25 0.04 -4.68 -1.32
CA VAL A 25 0.17 -3.88 -0.09
C VAL A 25 -1.03 -2.98 0.06
N ARG A 26 -1.79 -3.19 1.14
CA ARG A 26 -2.93 -2.37 1.52
C ARG A 26 -2.47 -1.26 2.45
N PHE A 27 -3.03 -0.07 2.26
CA PHE A 27 -2.80 1.10 3.12
C PHE A 27 -4.08 1.47 3.85
N TYR A 28 -3.96 1.80 5.12
CA TYR A 28 -5.09 2.12 5.98
C TYR A 28 -4.77 3.29 6.90
N ASP A 29 -5.76 4.15 7.08
CA ASP A 29 -5.72 5.25 8.03
C ASP A 29 -6.54 4.88 9.26
N VAL A 30 -5.85 4.69 10.38
CA VAL A 30 -6.49 4.19 11.62
C VAL A 30 -7.31 5.26 12.32
N VAL A 31 -6.99 6.54 12.07
CA VAL A 31 -7.73 7.68 12.64
C VAL A 31 -9.03 7.89 11.87
N ALA A 32 -8.95 7.91 10.53
CA ALA A 32 -10.13 8.03 9.67
C ALA A 32 -10.91 6.71 9.50
N ARG A 33 -10.33 5.59 9.95
CA ARG A 33 -10.89 4.23 9.87
C ARG A 33 -11.26 3.82 8.44
N CYS A 34 -10.39 4.12 7.48
CA CYS A 34 -10.65 3.86 6.07
C CYS A 34 -9.44 3.30 5.33
N SER A 35 -9.71 2.48 4.31
CA SER A 35 -8.70 1.98 3.38
C SER A 35 -8.32 3.10 2.42
N LEU A 36 -7.03 3.39 2.30
CA LEU A 36 -6.53 4.43 1.40
C LEU A 36 -6.27 3.91 -0.01
N GLY A 37 -5.98 2.61 -0.14
CA GLY A 37 -5.73 1.96 -1.41
C GLY A 37 -5.07 0.59 -1.26
N LEU A 38 -4.92 -0.09 -2.39
CA LEU A 38 -4.21 -1.37 -2.52
C LEU A 38 -3.24 -1.25 -3.70
N ILE A 39 -1.94 -1.40 -3.42
CA ILE A 39 -0.93 -1.54 -4.46
C ILE A 39 -0.87 -3.02 -4.81
N GLN A 40 -1.51 -3.40 -5.91
CA GLN A 40 -1.59 -4.79 -6.33
C GLN A 40 -0.26 -5.32 -6.86
N TRP A 41 -0.02 -6.60 -6.60
CA TRP A 41 1.07 -7.34 -7.18
C TRP A 41 0.83 -7.62 -8.66
N GLU A 42 1.86 -7.42 -9.48
CA GLU A 42 1.86 -7.92 -10.85
C GLU A 42 2.06 -9.44 -10.80
N ARG A 43 0.96 -10.19 -11.03
CA ARG A 43 1.02 -11.64 -11.05
C ARG A 43 1.62 -12.11 -12.36
N ASN A 44 2.74 -12.85 -12.27
CA ASN A 44 3.29 -13.57 -13.41
C ASN A 44 2.96 -15.07 -13.27
N PRO A 45 2.12 -15.65 -14.13
CA PRO A 45 1.72 -17.05 -14.01
C PRO A 45 2.89 -18.05 -14.12
N ASN A 46 4.04 -17.62 -14.66
CA ASN A 46 5.23 -18.45 -14.79
C ASN A 46 6.21 -18.32 -13.60
N ARG A 47 5.93 -17.46 -12.61
CA ARG A 47 6.80 -17.29 -11.43
C ARG A 47 5.99 -17.36 -10.14
N SER A 48 6.30 -18.35 -9.31
CA SER A 48 5.76 -18.49 -7.94
C SER A 48 6.45 -17.48 -7.01
N ILE A 49 6.06 -16.21 -7.11
CA ILE A 49 6.64 -15.09 -6.35
C ILE A 49 5.98 -14.89 -4.98
N GLU A 50 4.82 -15.51 -4.76
CA GLU A 50 4.06 -15.48 -3.51
C GLU A 50 4.82 -16.03 -2.30
N LYS A 51 5.92 -16.76 -2.51
CA LYS A 51 6.78 -17.33 -1.46
C LYS A 51 7.79 -16.33 -0.89
N PHE A 52 8.05 -15.22 -1.57
CA PHE A 52 9.03 -14.23 -1.12
C PHE A 52 8.40 -13.23 -0.15
N ARG A 53 9.06 -13.03 1.00
CA ARG A 53 8.63 -12.06 2.00
C ARG A 53 8.74 -10.64 1.44
N CYS A 54 7.65 -9.89 1.50
CA CYS A 54 7.63 -8.45 1.24
C CYS A 54 8.24 -7.67 2.42
N ASN A 55 9.10 -6.69 2.12
CA ASN A 55 9.71 -5.80 3.10
C ASN A 55 9.07 -4.42 3.01
N LEU A 56 8.63 -3.89 4.16
CA LEU A 56 7.94 -2.61 4.27
C LEU A 56 8.71 -1.72 5.25
N ILE A 57 9.09 -0.53 4.82
CA ILE A 57 9.75 0.45 5.68
C ILE A 57 9.25 1.86 5.36
N TRP A 58 8.94 2.62 6.40
CA TRP A 58 8.66 4.04 6.27
C TRP A 58 9.99 4.79 6.17
N SER A 59 10.28 5.39 5.03
CA SER A 59 11.48 6.23 4.83
C SER A 59 11.25 7.68 5.27
N ALA A 60 9.99 8.10 5.33
CA ALA A 60 9.54 9.39 5.84
C ALA A 60 8.09 9.26 6.36
N PRO A 61 7.54 10.27 7.08
CA PRO A 61 6.22 10.15 7.71
C PRO A 61 5.05 9.80 6.79
N LYS A 62 5.18 10.07 5.49
CA LYS A 62 4.18 9.78 4.46
C LYS A 62 4.76 9.03 3.27
N THR A 63 5.90 8.39 3.43
CA THR A 63 6.58 7.68 2.34
C THR A 63 6.92 6.27 2.78
N LEU A 64 6.32 5.29 2.11
CA LEU A 64 6.58 3.87 2.32
C LEU A 64 7.41 3.33 1.16
N MET A 65 8.50 2.64 1.50
CA MET A 65 9.25 1.81 0.56
C MET A 65 8.78 0.37 0.70
N ILE A 66 8.49 -0.23 -0.44
CA ILE A 66 8.01 -1.62 -0.59
C ILE A 66 9.06 -2.36 -1.40
N GLY A 67 9.78 -3.29 -0.77
CA GLY A 67 10.70 -4.19 -1.45
C GLY A 67 10.09 -5.57 -1.60
N TRP A 68 9.96 -6.07 -2.83
CA TRP A 68 9.43 -7.41 -3.09
C TRP A 68 10.06 -8.05 -4.32
N VAL A 69 10.58 -9.26 -4.17
CA VAL A 69 11.32 -10.01 -5.20
C VAL A 69 12.49 -9.18 -5.77
N ASP A 70 12.33 -8.67 -6.99
CA ASP A 70 13.31 -7.91 -7.77
C ASP A 70 12.91 -6.44 -7.93
N THR A 71 11.80 -6.02 -7.31
CA THR A 71 11.27 -4.65 -7.44
C THR A 71 11.29 -3.88 -6.12
N ILE A 72 11.60 -2.59 -6.23
CA ILE A 72 11.39 -1.61 -5.17
C ILE A 72 10.36 -0.59 -5.64
N ARG A 73 9.24 -0.47 -4.91
CA ARG A 73 8.22 0.56 -5.13
C ARG A 73 8.25 1.59 -4.01
N ILE A 74 8.21 2.87 -4.36
CA ILE A 74 8.10 3.98 -3.41
C ILE A 74 6.70 4.56 -3.54
N CYS A 75 5.94 4.51 -2.44
CA CYS A 75 4.60 5.05 -2.36
C CYS A 75 4.55 6.27 -1.44
N VAL A 76 3.84 7.31 -1.87
CA VAL A 76 3.63 8.53 -1.09
C VAL A 76 2.16 8.66 -0.73
N ILE A 77 1.90 8.89 0.56
CA ILE A 77 0.57 9.25 1.06
C ILE A 77 0.43 10.77 0.96
N ARG A 78 -0.50 11.24 0.14
CA ARG A 78 -0.79 12.67 0.01
C ARG A 78 -2.24 12.98 0.34
N LYS A 79 -2.49 14.20 0.79
CA LYS A 79 -3.84 14.71 0.98
C LYS A 79 -4.47 15.02 -0.38
N ARG A 80 -5.73 14.64 -0.57
CA ARG A 80 -6.51 15.03 -1.75
C ARG A 80 -6.68 16.55 -1.79
N ASN A 81 -6.60 17.12 -2.98
CA ASN A 81 -6.92 18.53 -3.19
C ASN A 81 -8.45 18.75 -3.16
N GLN A 82 -8.89 20.02 -3.13
CA GLN A 82 -10.32 20.34 -3.04
C GLN A 82 -11.15 19.82 -4.22
N ILE A 83 -10.55 19.68 -5.41
CA ILE A 83 -11.24 19.18 -6.61
C ILE A 83 -11.46 17.67 -6.48
N GLU A 84 -10.43 16.93 -6.08
CA GLU A 84 -10.49 15.47 -5.84
C GLU A 84 -11.49 15.11 -4.74
N LEU A 85 -11.67 15.99 -3.74
CA LEU A 85 -12.63 15.81 -2.64
C LEU A 85 -14.09 16.07 -3.05
N GLN A 86 -14.36 16.66 -4.22
CA GLN A 86 -15.74 16.90 -4.67
C GLN A 86 -16.44 15.61 -5.11
N THR A 87 -15.68 14.56 -5.42
CA THR A 87 -16.24 13.23 -5.68
C THR A 87 -16.77 12.65 -4.38
N ARG A 88 -18.03 12.19 -4.37
CA ARG A 88 -18.62 11.53 -3.19
C ARG A 88 -17.82 10.26 -2.84
N ASP A 89 -17.72 9.98 -1.54
CA ASP A 89 -17.11 8.76 -0.96
C ASP A 89 -15.58 8.59 -1.14
N VAL A 90 -14.83 9.68 -1.33
CA VAL A 90 -13.36 9.62 -1.30
C VAL A 90 -12.79 9.87 0.10
N THR A 91 -11.67 9.23 0.41
CA THR A 91 -10.95 9.44 1.68
C THR A 91 -10.16 10.76 1.67
N GLU A 92 -9.71 11.27 2.82
CA GLU A 92 -8.90 12.50 2.86
C GLU A 92 -7.51 12.30 2.20
N TYR A 93 -6.94 11.11 2.38
CA TYR A 93 -5.60 10.75 1.89
C TYR A 93 -5.69 9.69 0.80
N LEU A 94 -4.82 9.80 -0.20
CA LEU A 94 -4.59 8.72 -1.17
C LEU A 94 -3.14 8.29 -1.16
N VAL A 95 -2.89 7.16 -1.81
CA VAL A 95 -1.55 6.61 -1.99
C VAL A 95 -1.20 6.61 -3.46
N ASP A 96 -0.08 7.24 -3.79
CA ASP A 96 0.47 7.24 -5.14
C ASP A 96 1.79 6.44 -5.19
N PRO A 97 1.93 5.45 -6.09
CA PRO A 97 3.23 4.90 -6.43
C PRO A 97 4.01 5.93 -7.27
N VAL A 98 5.13 6.43 -6.74
CA VAL A 98 5.91 7.50 -7.39
C VAL A 98 7.10 6.94 -8.17
N TYR A 99 7.72 5.86 -7.67
CA TYR A 99 8.85 5.21 -8.33
C TYR A 99 8.70 3.69 -8.26
N THR A 100 9.14 3.02 -9.33
CA THR A 100 9.32 1.57 -9.40
C THR A 100 10.65 1.31 -10.08
N PHE A 101 11.52 0.55 -9.42
CA PHE A 101 12.84 0.13 -9.90
C PHE A 101 12.88 -1.39 -9.98
#